data_AF-A0A933MUR5-F1
#
_entry.id   AF-A0A933MUR5-F1
#
_cell.length_a   1.000
_cell.length_b   1.000
_cell.length_c   1.000
_cell.angle_alpha   90.00
_cell.angle_beta   90.00
_cell.angle_gamma   90.00
#
_symmetry.space_group_name_H-M   'P 1'
#
loop_
_entity.id
_entity.type
_entity.pdbx_description
1 polymer ?
#
loop_
_entity_poly.entity_id
_entity_poly.type
_entity_poly.pdbx_seq_one_letter_code
_entity_poly.pdbx_strand_id
1 'polypeptide(L)'
;MAKEISNNEILTAIKENQKAIKENSNTIKESQNAIAENQKEIKEMRADSQEILEAINAFSGETDKRFAKLENKVNSLPDKNYLDEKLSDLRGDLVVLTRKEDTKVKKLVKIMKKRKLLNDNEVKEIMSMEPFPQLSL
;
A
#
# COMPACT_ATOMS: atom_id res chain seq x y z
N MET A 1 -56.13 -72.13 -20.02
CA MET A 1 -57.08 -71.78 -18.94
C MET A 1 -56.57 -70.52 -18.27
N ALA A 2 -57.18 -69.37 -18.54
CA ALA A 2 -56.86 -68.14 -17.83
C ALA A 2 -57.33 -68.30 -16.38
N LYS A 3 -56.44 -68.06 -15.41
CA LYS A 3 -56.80 -67.99 -13.99
C LYS A 3 -57.78 -66.81 -13.83
N GLU A 4 -59.03 -67.08 -13.48
CA GLU A 4 -59.92 -66.04 -12.95
C GLU A 4 -59.36 -65.61 -11.60
N ILE A 5 -58.71 -64.45 -11.58
CA ILE A 5 -58.31 -63.79 -10.34
C ILE A 5 -59.60 -63.45 -9.58
N SER A 6 -59.67 -63.82 -8.31
CA SER A 6 -60.84 -63.57 -7.49
C SER A 6 -60.97 -62.07 -7.20
N ASN A 7 -62.18 -61.51 -7.30
CA ASN A 7 -62.45 -60.09 -6.99
C ASN A 7 -61.93 -59.66 -5.60
N ASN A 8 -61.82 -60.60 -4.65
CA ASN A 8 -61.25 -60.33 -3.32
C ASN A 8 -59.73 -60.09 -3.33
N GLU A 9 -58.99 -60.74 -4.22
CA GLU A 9 -57.55 -60.53 -4.38
C GLU A 9 -57.29 -59.14 -4.98
N ILE A 10 -58.11 -58.74 -5.96
CA ILE A 10 -58.08 -57.39 -6.56
C ILE A 10 -58.35 -56.32 -5.49
N LEU A 11 -59.36 -56.53 -4.64
CA LEU A 11 -59.75 -55.56 -3.61
C LEU A 11 -58.69 -55.39 -2.52
N THR A 12 -57.96 -56.46 -2.19
CA THR A 12 -56.81 -56.41 -1.27
C THR A 12 -55.64 -55.61 -1.87
N ALA A 13 -55.27 -55.90 -3.12
CA ALA A 13 -54.20 -55.18 -3.81
C ALA A 13 -54.50 -53.67 -3.97
N ILE A 14 -55.77 -53.30 -4.22
CA ILE A 14 -56.19 -51.90 -4.28
C ILE A 14 -55.97 -51.19 -2.92
N LYS A 15 -56.32 -51.84 -1.80
CA LYS A 15 -56.13 -51.26 -0.46
C LYS A 15 -54.65 -51.08 -0.12
N GLU A 16 -53.80 -52.04 -0.48
CA GLU A 16 -52.35 -51.94 -0.29
C GLU A 16 -51.77 -50.79 -1.11
N ASN A 17 -52.16 -50.65 -2.38
CA ASN A 17 -51.74 -49.54 -3.22
C ASN A 17 -52.22 -48.19 -2.68
N GLN A 18 -53.45 -48.09 -2.17
CA GLN A 18 -53.95 -46.86 -1.55
C GLN A 18 -53.13 -46.47 -0.31
N LYS A 19 -52.73 -47.44 0.51
CA LYS A 19 -51.85 -47.20 1.66
C LYS A 19 -50.48 -46.68 1.21
N ALA A 20 -49.86 -47.34 0.23
CA ALA A 20 -48.57 -46.93 -0.32
C ALA A 20 -48.62 -45.53 -0.95
N ILE A 21 -49.69 -45.19 -1.67
CA ILE A 21 -49.90 -43.85 -2.23
C ILE A 21 -49.97 -42.79 -1.12
N LYS A 22 -50.65 -43.08 -0.01
CA LYS A 22 -50.75 -42.16 1.13
C LYS A 22 -49.39 -41.95 1.80
N GLU A 23 -48.62 -43.01 2.00
CA GLU A 23 -47.27 -42.93 2.55
C GLU A 23 -46.35 -42.11 1.63
N ASN A 24 -46.34 -42.40 0.33
CA ASN A 24 -45.57 -41.62 -0.65
C ASN A 24 -45.99 -40.15 -0.67
N SER A 25 -47.28 -39.85 -0.56
CA SER A 25 -47.78 -38.47 -0.51
C SER A 25 -47.23 -37.71 0.71
N ASN A 26 -47.05 -38.38 1.85
CA ASN A 26 -46.49 -37.76 3.04
C ASN A 26 -44.98 -37.49 2.84
N THR A 27 -44.23 -38.47 2.34
CA THR A 27 -42.79 -38.32 2.06
C THR A 27 -42.51 -37.23 1.03
N ILE A 28 -43.35 -37.09 0.00
CA ILE A 28 -43.24 -36.02 -0.99
C ILE A 28 -43.44 -34.66 -0.31
N LYS A 29 -44.41 -34.53 0.60
CA LYS A 29 -44.68 -33.29 1.31
C LYS A 29 -43.50 -32.88 2.22
N GLU A 30 -42.91 -33.83 2.91
CA GLU A 30 -41.70 -33.60 3.72
C GLU A 30 -40.53 -33.14 2.84
N SER A 31 -40.31 -33.80 1.71
CA SER A 31 -39.26 -33.43 0.75
C SER A 31 -39.49 -32.02 0.18
N GLN A 32 -40.74 -31.65 -0.12
CA GLN A 32 -41.08 -30.31 -0.60
C GLN A 32 -40.77 -29.22 0.43
N ASN A 33 -41.04 -29.49 1.72
CA ASN A 33 -40.70 -28.55 2.79
C ASN A 33 -39.19 -28.36 2.92
N ALA A 34 -38.42 -29.45 2.89
CA ALA A 34 -36.95 -29.38 2.95
C ALA A 34 -36.36 -28.63 1.75
N ILE A 35 -36.91 -28.82 0.55
CA ILE A 35 -36.50 -28.07 -0.64
C ILE A 35 -36.79 -26.57 -0.47
N ALA A 36 -37.94 -26.21 0.10
CA ALA A 36 -38.28 -24.81 0.33
C ALA A 36 -37.34 -24.13 1.33
N GLU A 37 -36.93 -24.84 2.37
CA GLU A 37 -35.96 -24.35 3.36
C GLU A 37 -34.57 -24.16 2.75
N ASN A 38 -34.06 -25.17 2.03
CA ASN A 38 -32.78 -25.06 1.32
C ASN A 38 -32.78 -23.93 0.29
N GLN A 39 -33.90 -23.71 -0.42
CA GLN A 39 -34.02 -22.58 -1.35
C GLN A 39 -33.94 -21.23 -0.66
N LYS A 40 -34.41 -21.12 0.59
CA LYS A 40 -34.29 -19.90 1.40
C LYS A 40 -32.84 -19.67 1.81
N GLU A 41 -32.17 -20.68 2.35
CA GLU A 41 -30.76 -20.60 2.74
C GLU A 41 -29.85 -20.23 1.55
N ILE A 42 -30.08 -20.83 0.38
CA ILE A 42 -29.33 -20.51 -0.84
C ILE A 42 -29.51 -19.04 -1.24
N LYS A 43 -30.70 -18.46 -1.04
CA LYS A 43 -30.94 -17.03 -1.34
C LYS A 43 -30.18 -16.13 -0.38
N GLU A 44 -30.18 -16.46 0.91
CA GLU A 44 -29.45 -15.71 1.93
C GLU A 44 -27.93 -15.78 1.66
N MET A 45 -27.38 -16.97 1.42
CA MET A 45 -25.97 -17.13 1.06
C MET A 45 -25.56 -16.35 -0.20
N ARG A 46 -26.45 -16.24 -1.19
CA ARG A 46 -26.20 -15.45 -2.41
C ARG A 46 -26.19 -13.95 -2.12
N ALA A 47 -27.04 -13.47 -1.23
CA ALA A 47 -27.06 -12.07 -0.80
C ALA A 47 -25.75 -11.73 -0.08
N ASP A 48 -25.33 -12.56 0.88
CA ASP A 48 -24.06 -12.37 1.61
C ASP A 48 -22.86 -12.39 0.65
N SER A 49 -22.85 -13.31 -0.31
CA SER A 49 -21.79 -13.39 -1.32
C SER A 49 -21.72 -12.12 -2.17
N GLN A 50 -22.86 -11.52 -2.50
CA GLN A 50 -22.90 -10.27 -3.25
C GLN A 50 -22.36 -9.10 -2.43
N GLU A 51 -22.72 -9.01 -1.14
CA GLU A 51 -22.20 -7.97 -0.24
C GLU A 51 -20.67 -8.07 -0.09
N ILE A 52 -20.14 -9.30 0.04
CA ILE A 52 -18.69 -9.54 0.09
C ILE A 52 -18.00 -9.07 -1.19
N LEU A 53 -18.58 -9.34 -2.37
CA LEU A 53 -18.02 -8.89 -3.64
C LEU A 53 -18.03 -7.36 -3.76
N GLU A 54 -19.09 -6.70 -3.31
CA GLU A 54 -19.17 -5.24 -3.27
C GLU A 54 -18.09 -4.65 -2.33
N ALA A 55 -17.91 -5.23 -1.15
CA ALA A 55 -16.87 -4.83 -0.21
C ALA A 55 -15.46 -5.02 -0.77
N ILE A 56 -15.20 -6.13 -1.47
CA ILE A 56 -13.91 -6.39 -2.13
C ILE A 56 -13.66 -5.36 -3.23
N ASN A 57 -14.64 -5.06 -4.06
CA ASN A 57 -14.52 -4.07 -5.13
C ASN A 57 -14.22 -2.68 -4.56
N ALA A 58 -14.93 -2.28 -3.50
CA ALA A 58 -14.69 -1.00 -2.82
C ALA A 58 -13.26 -0.94 -2.22
N PHE A 59 -12.84 -2.02 -1.56
CA PHE A 59 -11.50 -2.12 -0.99
C PHE A 59 -10.40 -2.06 -2.06
N SER A 60 -10.56 -2.81 -3.16
CA SER A 60 -9.64 -2.78 -4.30
C SER A 60 -9.53 -1.37 -4.88
N GLY A 61 -10.66 -0.71 -5.13
CA GLY A 61 -10.67 0.65 -5.67
C GLY A 61 -10.02 1.68 -4.76
N GLU A 62 -10.17 1.57 -3.43
CA GLU A 62 -9.47 2.45 -2.49
C GLU A 62 -7.97 2.15 -2.43
N THR A 63 -7.59 0.88 -2.55
CA THR A 63 -6.20 0.44 -2.58
C THR A 63 -5.46 0.98 -3.80
N ASP A 64 -6.09 0.91 -4.98
CA ASP A 64 -5.57 1.48 -6.23
C ASP A 64 -5.38 2.99 -6.12
N LYS A 65 -6.33 3.72 -5.52
CA LYS A 65 -6.20 5.17 -5.26
C LYS A 65 -5.02 5.48 -4.34
N ARG A 66 -4.79 4.67 -3.30
CA ARG A 66 -3.66 4.85 -2.39
C ARG A 66 -2.33 4.59 -3.10
N PHE A 67 -2.27 3.57 -3.96
CA PHE A 67 -1.08 3.30 -4.78
C PHE A 67 -0.81 4.43 -5.76
N ALA A 68 -1.82 4.94 -6.47
CA ALA A 68 -1.67 6.09 -7.36
C ALA A 68 -1.16 7.34 -6.62
N LYS A 69 -1.66 7.61 -5.40
CA LYS A 69 -1.14 8.71 -4.55
C LYS A 69 0.32 8.49 -4.16
N LEU A 70 0.69 7.25 -3.81
CA LEU A 70 2.06 6.92 -3.42
C LEU A 70 3.02 7.05 -4.61
N GLU A 71 2.63 6.55 -5.78
CA GLU A 71 3.41 6.65 -7.00
C GLU A 71 3.66 8.11 -7.37
N ASN A 72 2.62 8.95 -7.34
CA ASN A 72 2.78 10.39 -7.54
C ASN A 72 3.74 11.03 -6.53
N LYS A 73 3.65 10.64 -5.25
CA LYS A 73 4.56 11.14 -4.21
C LYS A 73 6.00 10.71 -4.46
N VAL A 74 6.23 9.45 -4.81
CA VAL A 74 7.56 8.90 -5.10
C VAL A 74 8.16 9.57 -6.34
N ASN A 75 7.37 9.75 -7.39
CA ASN A 75 7.82 10.41 -8.63
C ASN A 75 8.07 11.91 -8.45
N SER A 76 7.46 12.55 -7.44
CA SER A 76 7.73 13.95 -7.09
C SER A 76 8.99 14.16 -6.26
N LEU A 77 9.56 13.09 -5.68
CA LEU A 77 10.79 13.20 -4.91
C LEU A 77 11.97 13.37 -5.86
N PRO A 78 12.89 14.32 -5.58
CA PRO A 78 14.12 14.43 -6.34
C PRO A 78 14.89 13.12 -6.29
N ASP A 79 15.46 12.72 -7.42
CA ASP A 79 16.30 11.55 -7.45
C ASP A 79 17.63 11.83 -6.75
N LYS A 80 18.33 10.74 -6.40
CA LYS A 80 19.62 10.84 -5.73
C LYS A 80 20.62 11.66 -6.55
N ASN A 81 20.59 11.51 -7.87
CA ASN A 81 21.51 12.20 -8.78
C ASN A 81 21.32 13.72 -8.72
N TYR A 82 20.08 14.21 -8.72
CA TYR A 82 19.77 15.63 -8.56
C TYR A 82 20.28 16.17 -7.22
N LEU A 83 20.07 15.43 -6.13
CA LEU A 83 20.56 15.85 -4.81
C LEU A 83 22.10 15.86 -4.75
N ASP A 84 22.77 14.84 -5.31
CA ASP A 84 24.22 14.77 -5.36
C ASP A 84 24.82 15.92 -6.20
N GLU A 85 24.20 16.25 -7.34
CA GLU A 85 24.59 17.40 -8.17
C GLU A 85 24.44 18.72 -7.40
N LYS A 86 23.28 18.96 -6.77
CA LYS A 86 23.04 20.19 -6.00
C LYS A 86 23.93 20.31 -4.77
N LEU A 87 24.25 19.21 -4.11
CA LEU A 87 25.20 19.20 -2.99
C LEU A 87 26.63 19.47 -3.46
N SER A 88 27.01 18.96 -4.63
CA SER A 88 28.31 19.25 -5.24
C SER A 88 28.44 20.72 -5.60
N ASP A 89 27.42 21.30 -6.24
CA ASP A 89 27.36 22.73 -6.57
C ASP A 89 27.48 23.58 -5.31
N LEU A 90 26.67 23.30 -4.28
CA LEU A 90 26.69 24.03 -3.03
C LEU A 90 28.04 23.95 -2.32
N ARG A 91 28.67 22.76 -2.33
CA ARG A 91 30.01 22.57 -1.77
C ARG A 91 31.05 23.38 -2.53
N GLY A 92 30.96 23.42 -3.86
CA GLY A 92 31.80 24.25 -4.71
C GLY A 92 31.67 25.75 -4.38
N ASP A 93 30.43 26.23 -4.31
CA ASP A 93 30.11 27.62 -3.96
C ASP A 93 30.64 28.00 -2.59
N LEU A 94 30.46 27.14 -1.59
CA LEU A 94 30.96 27.37 -0.23
C LEU A 94 32.48 27.51 -0.23
N VAL A 95 33.21 26.61 -0.91
CA VAL A 95 34.67 26.70 -1.01
C VAL A 95 35.12 28.00 -1.69
N VAL A 96 34.42 28.44 -2.73
CA VAL A 96 34.72 29.70 -3.43
C VAL A 96 34.49 30.91 -2.52
N LEU A 97 33.38 30.93 -1.77
CA LEU A 97 33.07 31.99 -0.81
C LEU A 97 34.14 32.06 0.28
N THR A 98 34.47 30.93 0.90
CA THR A 98 35.48 30.84 1.94
C THR A 98 36.86 31.30 1.44
N ARG A 99 37.27 30.95 0.20
CA ARG A 99 38.52 31.45 -0.40
C ARG A 99 38.51 32.96 -0.65
N LYS A 100 37.38 33.51 -1.09
CA LYS A 100 37.24 34.97 -1.29
C LYS A 100 37.31 35.71 0.03
N GLU A 101 36.69 35.18 1.08
CA GLU A 101 36.77 35.72 2.44
C GLU A 101 38.20 35.68 2.98
N ASP A 102 38.87 34.53 2.89
CA ASP A 102 40.28 34.38 3.25
C ASP A 102 41.17 35.40 2.51
N THR A 103 40.94 35.61 1.21
CA THR A 103 41.67 36.62 0.43
C THR A 103 41.44 38.05 0.96
N LYS A 104 40.21 38.37 1.37
CA LYS A 104 39.88 39.69 1.95
C LYS A 104 40.56 39.86 3.32
N VAL A 105 40.50 38.85 4.19
CA VAL A 105 41.16 38.86 5.50
C VAL A 105 42.67 39.01 5.33
N LYS A 106 43.30 38.27 4.40
CA LYS A 106 44.72 38.41 4.08
C LYS A 106 45.10 39.82 3.64
N LYS A 107 44.28 40.46 2.80
CA LYS A 107 44.49 41.87 2.41
C LYS A 107 44.35 42.81 3.60
N LEU A 108 43.37 42.58 4.48
CA LEU A 108 43.17 43.39 5.67
C LEU A 108 44.36 43.31 6.63
N VAL A 109 44.85 42.10 6.93
CA VAL A 109 46.02 41.88 7.79
C VAL A 109 47.27 42.58 7.22
N LYS A 110 47.48 42.52 5.90
CA LYS A 110 48.57 43.27 5.23
C LYS A 110 48.44 44.78 5.41
N ILE A 111 47.22 45.33 5.31
CA ILE A 111 46.96 46.76 5.54
C ILE A 111 47.23 47.13 7.01
N MET A 112 46.81 46.30 7.96
CA MET A 112 47.01 46.53 9.39
C MET A 112 48.49 46.48 9.78
N LYS A 113 49.27 45.53 9.23
CA LYS A 113 50.73 45.50 9.37
C LYS A 113 51.39 46.75 8.81
N LYS A 114 50.98 47.22 7.61
CA LYS A 114 51.50 48.46 7.01
C LYS A 114 51.22 49.69 7.87
N ARG A 115 50.09 49.71 8.58
CA ARG A 115 49.71 50.78 9.52
C ARG A 115 50.34 50.62 10.91
N LYS A 116 51.19 49.60 11.13
CA LYS A 116 51.82 49.27 12.43
C LYS A 116 50.82 48.99 13.55
N LEU A 117 49.63 48.48 13.20
CA LEU A 117 48.61 48.07 14.16
C LEU A 117 48.77 46.62 14.65
N LEU A 118 49.55 45.82 13.92
CA LEU A 118 49.83 44.42 14.23
C LEU A 118 51.32 44.15 14.20
N ASN A 119 51.79 43.35 15.14
CA ASN A 119 53.15 42.83 15.23
C ASN A 119 53.34 41.59 14.35
N ASP A 120 54.59 41.27 14.01
CA ASP A 120 54.89 40.14 13.12
C ASP A 120 54.45 38.78 13.68
N ASN A 121 54.46 38.63 15.01
CA ASN A 121 53.96 37.44 15.69
C ASN A 121 52.44 37.29 15.53
N GLU A 122 51.68 38.39 15.68
CA GLU A 122 50.21 38.39 15.55
C GLU A 122 49.78 38.12 14.11
N VAL A 123 50.52 38.66 13.14
CA VAL A 123 50.28 38.38 11.71
C VAL A 123 50.53 36.90 11.41
N LYS A 124 51.59 36.31 11.96
CA LYS A 124 51.91 34.89 11.75
C LYS A 124 50.84 33.98 12.37
N GLU A 125 50.36 34.33 13.56
CA GLU A 125 49.28 33.63 14.24
C GLU A 125 47.98 33.67 13.41
N ILE A 126 47.53 34.85 12.97
CA ILE A 126 46.30 35.00 12.16
C ILE A 126 46.42 34.28 10.81
N MET A 127 47.59 34.32 10.16
CA MET A 127 47.82 33.65 8.88
C MET A 127 47.92 32.12 8.99
N SER A 128 48.15 31.60 10.20
CA SER A 128 48.19 30.17 10.50
C SER A 128 46.82 29.59 10.90
N MET A 129 45.78 30.41 10.97
CA MET A 129 44.42 29.96 11.26
C MET A 129 43.76 29.32 10.05
N GLU A 130 42.86 28.38 10.31
CA GLU A 130 41.91 27.84 9.34
C GLU A 130 41.00 28.96 8.79
N PRO A 131 40.49 28.86 7.55
CA PRO A 131 40.27 27.64 6.75
C PRO A 131 41.38 27.28 5.75
N PHE A 132 42.30 28.21 5.43
CA PHE A 132 43.42 27.96 4.53
C PHE A 132 44.72 28.51 5.12
N PRO A 133 45.25 27.83 6.16
CA PRO A 133 46.43 28.28 6.87
C PRO A 133 47.62 28.32 5.91
N GLN A 134 48.35 29.43 5.92
CA GLN A 134 49.63 29.50 5.21
C GLN A 134 50.68 28.88 6.12
N LEU A 135 50.74 27.54 6.12
CA LEU A 135 51.88 26.80 6.65
C LEU A 135 53.11 27.30 5.91
N SER A 136 53.93 28.06 6.63
CA SER A 136 55.03 28.86 6.13
C SER A 136 55.92 28.14 5.11
N LEU A 137 56.17 28.80 3.98
CA LEU A 137 57.50 28.83 3.33
C LEU A 137 58.51 29.48 4.28
#